data_AF-A0A151RVV1-F1
#
_entry.id   AF-A0A151RVV1-F1
#
_cell.length_a   1.000
_cell.length_b   1.000
_cell.length_c   1.000
_cell.angle_alpha   90.00
_cell.angle_beta   90.00
_cell.angle_gamma   90.00
#
_symmetry.space_group_name_H-M   'P 1'
#
loop_
_entity.id
_entity.type
_entity.pdbx_description
1 polymer ?
#
loop_
_entity_poly.entity_id
_entity_poly.type
_entity_poly.pdbx_seq_one_letter_code
_entity_poly.pdbx_strand_id
1 'polypeptide(L)'
;MNTTLNEKVKSMRIHVGLPKTFWADAVSTAAYLINRGPLIPTWFKILEEEWQSKDVSLSHLKVFGCVSYVRVRDADRDKLDPKARKCIFIGYGANDMGYRF
;
A
#
# COMPACT_ATOMS: atom_id res chain seq x y z
N MET A 1 -14.01 -12.71 8.56
CA MET A 1 -12.91 -12.00 7.86
C MET A 1 -13.41 -11.01 6.80
N ASN A 2 -14.35 -11.40 5.93
CA ASN A 2 -14.83 -10.55 4.82
C ASN A 2 -15.44 -9.21 5.25
N THR A 3 -16.21 -9.17 6.35
CA THR A 3 -16.79 -7.92 6.86
C THR A 3 -15.72 -6.93 7.31
N THR A 4 -14.72 -7.40 8.08
CA THR A 4 -13.62 -6.57 8.58
C THR A 4 -12.77 -5.99 7.44
N LEU A 5 -12.51 -6.79 6.39
CA LEU A 5 -11.78 -6.33 5.21
C LEU A 5 -12.56 -5.22 4.50
N ASN A 6 -13.86 -5.43 4.25
CA ASN A 6 -14.71 -4.45 3.57
C ASN A 6 -14.80 -3.12 4.32
N GLU A 7 -14.92 -3.13 5.64
CA GLU A 7 -14.94 -1.90 6.44
C GLU A 7 -13.60 -1.15 6.40
N LYS A 8 -12.47 -1.86 6.47
CA LYS A 8 -11.14 -1.25 6.29
C LYS A 8 -10.98 -0.61 4.92
N VAL A 9 -11.39 -1.31 3.87
CA VAL A 9 -11.34 -0.82 2.47
C VAL A 9 -12.19 0.43 2.29
N LYS A 10 -13.42 0.43 2.81
CA LYS A 10 -14.29 1.61 2.78
C LYS A 10 -13.65 2.79 3.51
N SER A 11 -13.17 2.55 4.73
CA SER A 11 -12.53 3.59 5.56
C SER A 11 -11.30 4.19 4.86
N MET A 12 -10.37 3.36 4.39
CA MET A 12 -9.16 3.81 3.67
C MET A 12 -9.49 4.61 2.42
N ARG A 13 -10.44 4.14 1.59
CA ARG A 13 -10.81 4.83 0.35
C ARG A 13 -11.50 6.17 0.62
N ILE A 14 -12.43 6.21 1.58
CA ILE A 14 -13.18 7.41 1.94
C ILE A 14 -12.26 8.45 2.57
N HIS A 15 -11.34 8.05 3.44
CA HIS A 15 -10.36 8.93 4.07
C HIS A 15 -9.53 9.72 3.04
N VAL A 16 -9.15 9.07 1.94
CA VAL A 16 -8.33 9.68 0.88
C VAL A 16 -9.20 10.41 -0.16
N GLY A 17 -10.50 10.12 -0.21
CA GLY A 17 -11.42 10.67 -1.22
C GLY A 17 -11.24 10.06 -2.61
N LEU A 18 -10.70 8.84 -2.72
CA LEU A 18 -10.48 8.21 -4.03
C LEU A 18 -11.79 7.70 -4.67
N PRO A 19 -11.93 7.79 -6.00
CA PRO A 19 -13.07 7.21 -6.73
C PRO A 19 -13.26 5.72 -6.47
N LYS A 20 -14.48 5.21 -6.69
CA LYS A 20 -14.78 3.78 -6.51
C LYS A 20 -13.94 2.87 -7.41
N THR A 21 -13.39 3.37 -8.51
CA THR A 21 -12.52 2.60 -9.42
C THR A 21 -11.28 2.02 -8.72
N PHE A 22 -10.78 2.67 -7.67
CA PHE A 22 -9.62 2.23 -6.88
C PHE A 22 -9.95 1.20 -5.79
N TRP A 23 -11.15 0.60 -5.81
CA TRP A 23 -11.55 -0.37 -4.79
C TRP A 23 -10.63 -1.58 -4.73
N ALA A 24 -10.15 -2.09 -5.88
CA ALA A 24 -9.29 -3.26 -5.95
C ALA A 24 -7.90 -2.98 -5.34
N ASP A 25 -7.35 -1.79 -5.56
CA ASP A 25 -6.09 -1.36 -4.96
C ASP A 25 -6.22 -1.19 -3.44
N ALA A 26 -7.35 -0.64 -2.98
CA ALA A 26 -7.67 -0.54 -1.56
C ALA A 26 -7.84 -1.92 -0.89
N VAL A 27 -8.53 -2.87 -1.55
CA VAL A 27 -8.66 -4.26 -1.08
C VAL A 27 -7.29 -4.92 -0.95
N SER A 28 -6.46 -4.82 -1.98
CA SER A 28 -5.13 -5.41 -2.00
C SER A 28 -4.24 -4.84 -0.89
N THR A 29 -4.28 -3.52 -0.70
CA THR A 29 -3.54 -2.85 0.38
C THR A 29 -4.05 -3.23 1.75
N ALA A 30 -5.37 -3.30 1.95
CA ALA A 30 -5.95 -3.69 3.23
C ALA A 30 -5.57 -5.14 3.58
N ALA A 31 -5.63 -6.07 2.63
CA ALA A 31 -5.19 -7.45 2.82
C ALA A 31 -3.70 -7.53 3.17
N TYR A 32 -2.86 -6.78 2.44
CA TYR A 32 -1.42 -6.69 2.70
C TYR A 32 -1.10 -6.23 4.13
N LEU A 33 -1.81 -5.20 4.62
CA LEU A 33 -1.66 -4.67 5.96
C LEU A 33 -2.21 -5.60 7.04
N ILE A 34 -3.30 -6.34 6.76
CA ILE A 34 -3.86 -7.33 7.69
C ILE A 34 -2.87 -8.47 7.94
N ASN A 35 -2.21 -8.96 6.88
CA ASN A 35 -1.23 -10.04 7.00
C ASN A 35 0.06 -9.60 7.72
N ARG A 36 0.35 -8.29 7.73
CA ARG A 36 1.51 -7.68 8.39
C ARG A 36 1.17 -7.00 9.73
N GLY A 37 -0.08 -7.07 10.16
CA GLY A 37 -0.54 -6.49 11.40
C GLY A 37 -0.34 -7.45 12.58
N PRO A 38 -0.11 -6.93 13.80
CA PRO A 38 -0.08 -7.77 14.99
C PRO A 38 -1.48 -8.35 15.23
N LEU A 39 -1.56 -9.67 15.34
CA LEU A 39 -2.79 -10.36 15.69
C LEU A 39 -2.80 -10.64 17.20
N ILE A 40 -3.87 -10.21 17.87
CA ILE A 40 -4.08 -10.40 19.30
C ILE A 40 -3.99 -11.89 19.71
N PRO A 41 -4.53 -12.85 18.93
CA PRO A 41 -4.41 -14.28 19.26
C PRO A 41 -2.99 -14.83 19.21
N THR A 42 -2.06 -14.20 18.48
CA THR A 42 -0.68 -14.68 18.29
C THR A 42 0.33 -13.95 19.15
N TRP A 43 -0.08 -13.40 20.31
CA TRP A 43 0.82 -12.66 21.21
C TRP A 43 1.52 -11.48 20.52
N PHE A 44 0.81 -10.77 19.66
CA PHE A 44 1.33 -9.65 18.85
C PHE A 44 2.38 -10.02 17.79
N LYS A 45 2.57 -11.31 17.50
CA LYS A 45 3.35 -11.73 16.33
C LYS A 45 2.65 -11.35 15.03
N ILE A 46 3.45 -11.09 14.00
CA ILE A 46 2.98 -10.79 12.65
C ILE A 46 2.58 -12.11 11.97
N LEU A 47 1.40 -12.14 11.34
CA LEU A 47 0.85 -13.37 10.73
C LEU A 47 1.78 -13.93 9.65
N GLU A 48 2.32 -13.05 8.80
CA GLU A 48 3.21 -13.45 7.72
C GLU A 48 4.56 -13.98 8.20
N GLU A 49 5.07 -13.48 9.33
CA GLU A 49 6.29 -14.01 9.94
C GLU A 49 6.09 -15.43 10.46
N GLU A 50 4.95 -15.68 11.12
CA GLU A 50 4.61 -17.00 11.61
C GLU A 50 4.41 -17.99 10.44
N TRP A 51 3.80 -17.54 9.35
CA TRP A 51 3.59 -18.38 8.16
C TRP A 51 4.89 -18.67 7.40
N GLN A 52 5.72 -17.65 7.17
CA GLN A 52 6.94 -17.77 6.35
C GLN A 52 8.18 -18.13 7.18
N SER A 53 8.07 -18.19 8.51
CA SER A 53 9.20 -18.39 9.44
C SER A 53 10.36 -17.43 9.16
N LYS A 54 10.04 -16.20 8.73
CA LYS A 54 11.01 -15.16 8.32
C LYS A 54 10.55 -13.82 8.83
N ASP A 55 11.50 -13.03 9.34
CA ASP A 55 11.27 -11.65 9.77
C ASP A 55 10.76 -10.79 8.61
N VAL A 56 9.64 -10.09 8.83
CA VAL A 56 9.01 -9.23 7.83
C VAL A 56 9.30 -7.79 8.21
N SER A 57 10.20 -7.15 7.47
CA SER A 57 10.44 -5.71 7.62
C SER A 57 9.12 -4.94 7.41
N LEU A 58 8.83 -4.02 8.31
CA LEU A 58 7.69 -3.09 8.20
C LEU A 58 8.11 -1.68 7.77
N SER A 59 9.42 -1.44 7.60
CA SER A 59 9.98 -0.11 7.33
C SER A 59 9.52 0.48 5.99
N HIS A 60 9.10 -0.37 5.05
CA HIS A 60 8.60 0.04 3.74
C HIS A 60 7.11 0.37 3.74
N LEU A 61 6.38 0.20 4.85
CA LEU A 61 4.95 0.50 4.89
C LEU A 61 4.70 2.00 4.67
N LYS A 62 3.67 2.29 3.87
CA LYS A 62 3.19 3.65 3.59
C LYS A 62 1.68 3.74 3.81
N VAL A 63 1.23 4.93 4.18
CA VAL A 63 -0.19 5.23 4.38
C VAL A 63 -0.89 5.27 3.02
N PHE A 64 -1.91 4.45 2.84
CA PHE A 64 -2.75 4.47 1.63
C PHE A 64 -3.27 5.89 1.38
N GLY A 65 -3.03 6.41 0.18
CA GLY A 65 -3.39 7.76 -0.21
C GLY A 65 -2.36 8.84 0.07
N CYS A 66 -1.17 8.51 0.59
CA CYS A 66 -0.15 9.52 0.84
C CYS A 66 0.36 10.14 -0.47
N VAL A 67 0.66 11.45 -0.42
CA VAL A 67 1.31 12.13 -1.54
C VAL A 67 2.66 11.48 -1.81
N SER A 68 2.89 11.14 -3.07
CA SER A 68 4.08 10.46 -3.54
C SER A 68 4.64 11.15 -4.77
N TYR A 69 5.91 10.90 -5.07
CA TYR A 69 6.57 11.48 -6.24
C TYR A 69 7.27 10.38 -7.02
N VAL A 70 6.84 10.17 -8.26
CA VAL A 70 7.43 9.17 -9.16
C VAL A 70 8.42 9.88 -10.07
N ARG A 71 9.67 9.40 -10.11
CA ARG A 71 10.70 9.96 -10.98
C ARG A 71 10.30 9.79 -12.45
N VAL A 72 10.32 10.90 -13.19
CA VAL A 72 10.17 10.88 -14.65
C VAL A 72 11.50 10.48 -15.26
N ARG A 73 11.48 9.57 -16.25
CA ARG A 73 12.70 9.11 -16.91
C ARG A 73 13.37 10.28 -17.60
N ASP A 74 14.70 10.24 -17.66
CA ASP A 74 15.47 11.33 -18.26
C ASP A 74 15.18 11.47 -19.78
N ALA A 75 14.71 10.41 -20.44
CA ALA A 75 14.27 10.42 -21.84
C ALA A 75 12.89 11.03 -22.07
N ASP A 76 12.06 11.13 -21.02
CA ASP A 76 10.68 11.63 -21.09
C ASP A 76 10.58 13.09 -20.59
N ARG A 77 11.71 13.80 -20.48
CA ARG A 77 11.76 15.16 -19.93
C ARG A 77 12.85 16.01 -20.59
N ASP A 78 12.57 17.29 -20.78
CA ASP A 78 13.55 18.29 -21.18
C ASP A 78 14.33 18.86 -19.99
N LYS A 79 15.37 19.66 -20.26
CA LYS A 79 16.30 20.18 -19.24
C LYS A 79 15.61 21.01 -18.13
N LEU A 80 14.47 21.62 -18.43
CA LEU A 80 13.70 22.45 -17.49
C LEU A 80 12.43 21.77 -16.97
N ASP A 81 12.14 20.55 -17.39
CA ASP A 81 10.95 19.85 -16.97
C ASP A 81 11.07 19.30 -15.53
N PRO A 82 9.94 19.12 -14.83
CA PRO A 82 9.93 18.50 -13.52
C PRO A 82 10.56 17.11 -13.52
N LYS A 83 11.45 16.84 -12.56
CA LYS A 83 12.11 15.54 -12.43
C LYS A 83 11.19 14.43 -11.89
N ALA A 84 10.04 14.78 -11.33
CA ALA A 84 9.10 13.84 -10.75
C ALA A 84 7.65 14.31 -10.94
N ARG A 85 6.75 13.34 -11.09
CA ARG A 85 5.30 13.56 -11.10
C ARG A 85 4.73 13.31 -9.71
N LYS A 86 3.89 14.24 -9.26
CA LYS A 86 3.10 14.07 -8.04
C LYS A 86 2.02 13.02 -8.30
N CYS A 87 1.93 12.04 -7.41
CA CYS A 87 1.01 10.91 -7.46
C CYS A 87 0.45 10.62 -6.06
N ILE A 88 -0.46 9.64 -5.98
CA ILE A 88 -1.07 9.19 -4.73
C ILE A 88 -0.71 7.72 -4.56
N PHE A 89 -0.20 7.34 -3.39
CA PHE A 89 0.08 5.94 -3.12
C PHE A 89 -1.21 5.11 -3.08
N ILE A 90 -1.33 4.10 -3.94
CA ILE A 90 -2.52 3.24 -4.03
C ILE A 90 -2.25 1.79 -3.60
N GLY A 91 -1.01 1.41 -3.27
CA GLY A 91 -0.74 0.10 -2.69
C GLY A 91 0.61 -0.50 -3.06
N TYR A 92 0.78 -1.77 -2.75
CA TYR A 92 2.03 -2.49 -2.96
C TYR A 92 2.00 -3.29 -4.27
N GLY A 93 3.15 -3.46 -4.91
CA GLY A 93 3.31 -4.32 -6.09
C GLY A 93 3.12 -5.80 -5.76
N ALA A 94 2.71 -6.59 -6.75
CA ALA A 94 2.42 -8.02 -6.55
C ALA A 94 3.69 -8.87 -6.37
N ASN A 95 4.77 -8.57 -7.10
CA ASN A 95 5.95 -9.45 -7.21
C ASN A 95 7.29 -8.75 -6.93
N ASP A 96 7.30 -7.44 -6.72
CA ASP A 96 8.49 -6.68 -6.35
C ASP A 96 8.17 -5.79 -5.17
N MET A 97 9.18 -5.42 -4.37
CA MET A 97 9.10 -4.42 -3.29
C MET A 97 8.82 -3.00 -3.81
N GLY A 98 8.01 -2.88 -4.87
CA GLY A 98 7.59 -1.65 -5.50
C GLY A 98 6.27 -1.15 -4.95
N TYR A 99 6.04 0.14 -5.16
CA TYR A 99 4.81 0.82 -4.83
C TYR A 99 3.98 1.07 -6.09
N ARG A 100 2.66 1.08 -5.94
CA ARG A 100 1.68 1.48 -6.95
C ARG A 100 1.22 2.89 -6.65
N PHE A 101 1.08 3.70 -7.69
CA PHE A 101 0.74 5.13 -7.62
C PHE A 101 -0.33 5.52 -8.65
#